data_AF-A0A352B5L1-F1
#
_entry.id   AF-A0A352B5L1-F1
#
_cell.length_a   1.000
_cell.length_b   1.000
_cell.length_c   1.000
_cell.angle_alpha   90.00
_cell.angle_beta   90.00
_cell.angle_gamma   90.00
#
_symmetry.space_group_name_H-M   'P 1'
#
loop_
_entity.id
_entity.type
_entity.pdbx_description
1 polymer ?
#
loop_
_entity_poly.entity_id
_entity_poly.type
_entity_poly.pdbx_seq_one_letter_code
_entity_poly.pdbx_strand_id
1 'polypeptide(L)'
;MEPQNTAPGPEEKRDSFRDRLAALRDEIAILPDDKRAELEELADATERLHDQMRKATTQAVAQLGNLQLGIKYLLFDLEATKRENQELRGTQK
;
A
#
# COMPACT_ATOMS: atom_id res chain seq x y z
N MET A 1 -25.22 4.21 26.39
CA MET A 1 -24.04 4.67 25.62
C MET A 1 -23.32 3.43 25.18
N GLU A 2 -23.52 2.99 23.94
CA GLU A 2 -22.76 1.87 23.36
C GLU A 2 -21.38 2.38 22.95
N PRO A 3 -20.28 1.68 23.28
CA PRO A 3 -18.98 2.02 22.73
C PRO A 3 -18.97 1.65 21.25
N GLN A 4 -18.89 2.67 20.39
CA GLN A 4 -18.63 2.48 18.96
C GLN A 4 -17.28 1.79 18.79
N ASN A 5 -17.31 0.54 18.31
CA ASN A 5 -16.14 -0.17 17.82
C ASN A 5 -15.78 0.43 16.45
N THR A 6 -15.12 1.59 16.46
CA THR A 6 -14.51 2.18 15.26
C THR A 6 -13.31 1.33 14.86
N ALA A 7 -13.43 0.68 13.70
CA ALA A 7 -12.34 -0.10 13.11
C ALA A 7 -11.08 0.77 12.98
N PRO A 8 -9.90 0.26 13.39
CA PRO A 8 -8.70 1.08 13.42
C PRO A 8 -8.27 1.49 12.00
N GLY A 9 -7.85 2.76 11.89
CA GLY A 9 -7.47 3.40 10.63
C GLY A 9 -6.22 2.77 9.98
N PRO A 10 -5.92 3.09 8.70
CA PRO A 10 -4.79 2.50 7.98
C PRO A 10 -3.41 2.82 8.58
N GLU A 11 -3.31 3.85 9.43
CA GLU A 11 -2.09 4.17 10.16
C GLU A 11 -1.92 3.34 11.44
N GLU A 12 -2.99 3.11 12.22
CA GLU A 12 -2.95 2.27 13.43
C GLU A 12 -2.52 0.82 13.14
N LYS A 13 -2.81 0.30 11.94
CA LYS A 13 -2.36 -1.04 11.53
C LYS A 13 -0.84 -1.13 11.29
N ARG A 14 -0.18 -0.04 10.89
CA ARG A 14 1.25 -0.05 10.54
C ARG A 14 2.14 -0.20 11.77
N ASP A 15 1.83 0.57 12.79
CA ASP A 15 2.49 0.46 14.09
C ASP A 15 2.13 -0.90 14.71
N SER A 16 0.88 -1.37 14.54
CA SER A 16 0.45 -2.64 15.13
C SER A 16 1.28 -3.87 14.73
N PHE A 17 1.82 -3.98 13.50
CA PHE A 17 2.62 -5.15 13.13
C PHE A 17 4.01 -5.09 13.76
N ARG A 18 4.70 -3.94 13.65
CA ARG A 18 6.03 -3.78 14.21
C ARG A 18 6.02 -3.84 15.73
N ASP A 19 5.01 -3.24 16.36
CA ASP A 19 4.85 -3.27 17.80
C ASP A 19 4.57 -4.69 18.31
N ARG A 20 3.74 -5.46 17.59
CA ARG A 20 3.49 -6.87 17.91
C ARG A 20 4.70 -7.75 17.69
N LEU A 21 5.47 -7.50 16.63
CA LEU A 21 6.70 -8.24 16.37
C LEU A 21 7.77 -7.92 17.42
N ALA A 22 7.88 -6.66 17.84
CA ALA A 22 8.76 -6.25 18.93
C ALA A 22 8.37 -6.93 20.24
N ALA A 23 7.09 -6.91 20.61
CA ALA A 23 6.60 -7.61 21.80
C ALA A 23 6.85 -9.12 21.73
N LEU A 24 6.67 -9.74 20.55
CA LEU A 24 6.98 -11.15 20.33
C LEU A 24 8.47 -11.45 20.49
N ARG A 25 9.37 -10.55 20.03
CA ARG A 25 10.82 -10.69 20.23
C ARG A 25 11.19 -10.59 21.71
N ASP A 26 10.55 -9.70 22.47
CA ASP A 26 10.74 -9.59 23.91
C ASP A 26 10.30 -10.86 24.64
N GLU A 27 9.21 -11.50 24.20
CA GLU A 27 8.76 -12.79 24.73
C GLU A 27 9.73 -13.94 24.39
N ILE A 28 10.23 -13.99 23.14
CA ILE A 28 11.24 -14.97 22.72
C ILE A 28 12.52 -14.84 23.55
N ALA A 29 12.89 -13.61 23.93
CA ALA A 29 14.08 -13.33 24.72
C ALA A 29 14.04 -13.90 26.17
N ILE A 30 12.89 -14.38 26.64
CA ILE A 30 12.73 -14.97 27.98
C ILE A 30 12.78 -16.52 27.91
N LEU A 31 12.73 -17.10 26.71
CA LEU A 31 12.71 -18.55 26.52
C LEU A 31 14.09 -19.20 26.72
N PRO A 32 14.16 -20.50 27.10
CA PRO A 32 15.42 -21.22 27.20
C PRO A 32 16.14 -21.33 25.83
N ASP A 33 17.47 -21.40 25.85
CA ASP A 33 18.33 -21.24 24.68
C ASP A 33 18.08 -22.26 23.55
N ASP A 34 17.56 -23.44 23.89
CA ASP A 34 17.28 -24.52 22.95
C ASP A 34 16.18 -24.21 21.93
N LYS A 35 15.25 -23.31 22.26
CA LYS A 35 14.14 -22.90 21.36
C LYS A 35 14.25 -21.46 20.85
N ARG A 36 15.14 -20.66 21.44
CA ARG A 36 15.29 -19.25 21.14
C ARG A 36 15.78 -19.01 19.71
N ALA A 37 16.81 -19.75 19.28
CA ALA A 37 17.46 -19.52 17.99
C ALA A 37 16.52 -19.73 16.79
N GLU A 38 15.70 -20.79 16.81
CA GLU A 38 14.74 -21.09 15.74
C GLU A 38 13.63 -20.03 15.66
N LEU A 39 13.16 -19.54 16.81
CA LEU A 39 12.12 -18.51 16.88
C LEU A 39 12.66 -17.12 16.47
N GLU A 40 13.90 -16.78 16.82
CA GLU A 40 14.56 -15.57 16.34
C GLU A 40 14.74 -15.59 14.82
N GLU A 41 15.17 -16.72 14.26
CA GLU A 41 15.28 -16.88 12.79
C GLU A 41 13.92 -16.73 12.10
N LEU A 42 12.87 -17.31 12.67
CA LEU A 42 11.51 -17.19 12.13
C LEU A 42 10.96 -15.76 12.22
N ALA A 43 11.25 -15.05 13.32
CA ALA A 43 10.87 -13.65 13.49
C ALA A 43 11.58 -12.77 12.45
N ASP A 44 12.88 -12.97 12.25
CA ASP A 44 13.68 -12.29 11.22
C ASP A 44 13.15 -12.56 9.80
N ALA A 45 12.85 -13.82 9.49
CA ALA A 45 12.29 -14.19 8.19
C ALA A 45 10.92 -13.54 7.95
N THR A 46 10.08 -13.50 8.99
CA THR A 46 8.75 -12.88 8.93
C THR A 46 8.83 -11.37 8.72
N GLU A 47 9.75 -10.70 9.41
CA GLU A 47 10.01 -9.27 9.24
C GLU A 47 10.45 -8.93 7.81
N ARG A 48 11.42 -9.68 7.30
CA ARG A 48 11.92 -9.52 5.92
C ARG A 48 10.82 -9.74 4.88
N LEU A 49 10.01 -10.78 5.05
CA LEU A 49 8.89 -11.05 4.15
C LEU A 49 7.86 -9.91 4.17
N HIS A 50 7.50 -9.44 5.36
CA HIS A 50 6.57 -8.33 5.53
C HIS A 50 7.08 -7.07 4.82
N ASP A 51 8.34 -6.70 5.02
CA ASP A 51 8.95 -5.54 4.37
C ASP A 51 8.98 -5.67 2.84
N GLN A 52 9.28 -6.87 2.32
CA GLN A 52 9.23 -7.14 0.87
C GLN A 52 7.81 -6.98 0.31
N MET A 53 6.81 -7.55 0.97
CA MET A 53 5.41 -7.43 0.55
C MET A 53 4.98 -5.97 0.58
N ARG A 54 5.30 -5.23 1.64
CA ARG A 54 4.99 -3.80 1.76
C ARG A 54 5.61 -2.98 0.64
N LYS A 55 6.89 -3.24 0.31
CA LYS A 55 7.58 -2.58 -0.79
C LYS A 55 6.87 -2.87 -2.12
N ALA A 56 6.56 -4.13 -2.39
CA ALA A 56 5.87 -4.53 -3.63
C ALA A 56 4.48 -3.89 -3.75
N THR A 57 3.69 -3.89 -2.68
CA THR A 57 2.36 -3.24 -2.67
C THR A 57 2.47 -1.74 -2.88
N THR A 58 3.42 -1.08 -2.22
CA THR A 58 3.64 0.37 -2.38
C THR A 58 4.01 0.72 -3.81
N GLN A 59 4.90 -0.07 -4.43
CA GLN A 59 5.28 0.10 -5.83
C GLN A 59 4.09 -0.13 -6.77
N ALA A 60 3.29 -1.18 -6.55
CA ALA A 60 2.11 -1.46 -7.38
C ALA A 60 1.08 -0.32 -7.33
N VAL A 61 0.80 0.21 -6.13
CA VAL A 61 -0.12 1.36 -5.96
C VAL A 61 0.42 2.61 -6.66
N ALA A 62 1.73 2.87 -6.59
CA ALA A 62 2.34 3.99 -7.30
C ALA A 62 2.21 3.83 -8.83
N GLN A 63 2.43 2.62 -9.37
CA GLN A 63 2.24 2.37 -10.81
C GLN A 63 0.78 2.51 -11.25
N LEU A 64 -0.16 2.08 -10.42
CA LEU A 64 -1.59 2.31 -10.69
C LEU A 64 -1.92 3.81 -10.70
N GLY A 65 -1.32 4.59 -9.80
CA GLY A 65 -1.42 6.05 -9.80
C GLY A 65 -0.88 6.67 -11.09
N ASN A 66 0.27 6.19 -11.58
CA ASN A 66 0.84 6.62 -12.87
C ASN A 66 -0.10 6.29 -14.03
N LEU A 67 -0.67 5.08 -14.05
CA LEU A 67 -1.63 4.68 -15.08
C LEU A 67 -2.90 5.55 -15.05
N GLN A 68 -3.43 5.83 -13.85
CA GLN A 68 -4.59 6.70 -13.69
C GLN A 68 -4.31 8.11 -14.24
N LEU A 69 -3.11 8.64 -14.02
CA LEU A 69 -2.69 9.92 -14.59
C LEU A 69 -2.61 9.85 -16.12
N GLY A 70 -2.02 8.78 -16.67
CA GLY A 70 -1.98 8.56 -18.12
C GLY A 70 -3.38 8.53 -18.76
N ILE A 71 -4.35 7.86 -18.12
CA ILE A 71 -5.75 7.84 -18.58
C ILE A 71 -6.35 9.25 -18.57
N LYS A 72 -6.10 10.06 -17.52
CA LYS A 72 -6.59 11.46 -17.47
C LYS A 72 -6.05 12.29 -18.63
N TYR A 73 -4.78 12.15 -18.98
CA TYR A 73 -4.20 12.84 -20.13
C TYR A 73 -4.81 12.39 -21.46
N LEU A 74 -4.97 11.08 -21.65
CA LEU A 74 -5.60 10.56 -22.87
C LEU A 74 -7.04 11.06 -23.05
N LEU A 75 -7.82 11.12 -21.96
CA LEU A 75 -9.18 11.67 -22.00
C LEU A 75 -9.18 13.17 -22.29
N PHE A 76 -8.24 13.92 -21.72
CA PHE A 76 -8.09 15.34 -21.99
C PHE A 76 -7.75 15.61 -23.47
N ASP A 77 -6.78 14.90 -24.02
CA ASP A 77 -6.37 15.02 -25.42
C ASP A 77 -7.51 14.61 -26.37
N LEU A 78 -8.26 13.56 -26.02
CA LEU A 78 -9.43 13.13 -26.77
C LEU A 78 -10.51 14.22 -26.81
N GLU A 79 -10.76 14.90 -25.69
CA GLU A 79 -11.75 15.97 -25.63
C GLU A 79 -11.29 17.22 -26.40
N ALA A 80 -10.00 17.56 -26.32
CA ALA A 80 -9.42 18.65 -27.10
C ALA A 80 -9.57 18.40 -28.61
N THR A 81 -9.24 17.19 -29.09
CA THR A 81 -9.38 16.82 -30.51
C THR A 81 -10.83 16.72 -30.98
N LYS A 82 -11.77 16.31 -30.11
CA LYS A 82 -13.21 16.35 -30.42
C LYS A 82 -13.70 17.79 -30.60
N ARG A 83 -13.32 18.68 -29.68
CA ARG A 83 -13.69 20.09 -29.74
C ARG A 83 -13.14 20.77 -31.00
N GLU A 84 -11.87 20.57 -31.31
CA GLU A 84 -11.23 21.10 -32.51
C GLU A 84 -11.96 20.62 -33.79
N ASN A 85 -12.25 19.32 -33.88
CA ASN A 85 -12.99 18.79 -35.04
C ASN A 85 -14.41 19.39 -35.19
N GLN A 86 -15.09 19.69 -34.08
CA GLN A 86 -16.38 20.36 -34.12
C GLN A 86 -16.26 21.81 -34.62
N GLU A 87 -15.26 22.55 -34.14
CA GLU A 87 -14.96 23.93 -34.59
C GLU A 87 -14.62 23.95 -36.09
N LEU A 88 -13.77 23.05 -36.56
CA LEU A 88 -13.41 22.92 -37.99
C LEU A 88 -14.62 22.61 -38.88
N ARG A 89 -15.51 21.71 -38.44
CA ARG A 89 -16.73 21.35 -39.18
C ARG A 89 -17.79 22.45 -39.16
N GLY A 90 -17.88 23.22 -38.08
CA GLY A 90 -18.79 24.36 -37.97
C GLY A 90 -18.38 25.52 -38.89
N THR A 91 -17.08 25.69 -39.13
CA THR A 91 -16.52 26.77 -39.96
C THR A 91 -16.60 26.48 -41.47
N GLN A 92 -16.91 25.24 -41.88
CA GLN A 92 -17.05 24.81 -43.29
C GLN A 92 -18.49 24.85 -43.85
N LYS A 93 -19.43 25.46 -43.13
CA LYS A 93 -20.80 25.75 -43.61
C LYS A 93 -20.99 27.25 -43.78
#